data_AF-A0A2V7FJ83-F1
#
_entry.id   AF-A0A2V7FJ83-F1
#
_cell.length_a   1.000
_cell.length_b   1.000
_cell.length_c   1.000
_cell.angle_alpha   90.00
_cell.angle_beta   90.00
_cell.angle_gamma   90.00
#
_symmetry.space_group_name_H-M   'P 1'
#
loop_
_entity.id
_entity.type
_entity.pdbx_description
1 polymer ?
#
loop_
_entity_poly.entity_id
_entity_poly.type
_entity_poly.pdbx_seq_one_letter_code
_entity_poly.pdbx_strand_id
1 'polypeptide(L)'
;MRRQHEQGKLTARERVAALLDQGAEWFEVGLLVAWDQYEGQAPAAGVVTGMGRIAGRPVVVVANDATVKAGSWWPETIRKMLRAQEIAMR
;
A
#
# COMPACT_ATOMS: atom_id res chain seq x y z
N MET A 1 14.45 0.24 0.31
CA MET A 1 14.29 -1.23 0.16
C MET A 1 15.42 -1.99 0.86
N ARG A 2 16.70 -1.88 0.46
CA ARG A 2 17.84 -2.59 1.11
C ARG A 2 17.83 -2.55 2.64
N ARG A 3 17.66 -1.37 3.24
CA ARG A 3 17.57 -1.20 4.71
C ARG A 3 16.46 -2.02 5.38
N GLN A 4 15.32 -2.25 4.71
CA GLN A 4 14.25 -3.10 5.25
C GLN A 4 14.69 -4.57 5.24
N HIS A 5 15.24 -5.03 4.12
CA HIS A 5 15.73 -6.40 3.96
C HIS A 5 16.89 -6.72 4.91
N GLU A 6 17.82 -5.78 5.12
CA GLU A 6 18.92 -5.91 6.11
C GLU A 6 18.40 -6.08 7.54
N GLN A 7 17.18 -5.58 7.84
CA GLN A 7 16.51 -5.78 9.13
C GLN A 7 15.62 -7.03 9.15
N GLY A 8 15.65 -7.87 8.11
CA GLY A 8 14.78 -9.04 7.96
C GLY A 8 13.31 -8.68 7.71
N LYS A 9 13.02 -7.43 7.28
CA LYS A 9 11.65 -6.96 7.01
C LYS A 9 11.35 -6.99 5.53
N LEU A 10 10.13 -7.43 5.21
CA LEU A 10 9.54 -7.28 3.88
C LEU A 10 9.07 -5.84 3.65
N THR A 11 9.15 -5.36 2.42
CA THR A 11 8.53 -4.11 1.96
C THR A 11 7.01 -4.20 1.99
N ALA A 12 6.30 -3.07 1.88
CA ALA A 12 4.84 -3.07 1.84
C ALA A 12 4.28 -3.98 0.71
N ARG A 13 4.84 -3.89 -0.49
CA ARG A 13 4.40 -4.70 -1.65
C ARG A 13 4.71 -6.19 -1.48
N GLU A 14 5.86 -6.54 -0.93
CA GLU A 14 6.20 -7.93 -0.62
C GLU A 14 5.26 -8.52 0.44
N ARG A 15 4.91 -7.74 1.47
CA ARG A 15 3.91 -8.15 2.47
C ARG A 15 2.53 -8.36 1.85
N VAL A 16 2.09 -7.48 0.95
CA VAL A 16 0.82 -7.64 0.22
C VAL A 16 0.86 -8.93 -0.60
N ALA A 17 1.91 -9.13 -1.40
CA ALA A 17 2.04 -10.33 -2.23
C ALA A 17 2.07 -11.63 -1.41
N ALA A 18 2.72 -11.63 -0.24
CA ALA A 18 2.77 -12.77 0.66
C ALA A 18 1.45 -13.02 1.42
N LEU A 19 0.58 -12.01 1.54
CA LEU A 19 -0.69 -12.09 2.24
C LEU A 19 -1.81 -12.64 1.34
N LEU A 20 -1.76 -12.37 0.03
CA LEU A 20 -2.75 -12.79 -0.94
C LEU A 20 -2.75 -14.32 -1.12
N ASP A 21 -3.92 -14.87 -1.47
CA ASP A 21 -4.02 -16.27 -1.88
C ASP A 21 -3.12 -16.54 -3.09
N GLN A 22 -2.56 -17.75 -3.18
CA GLN A 22 -1.67 -18.11 -4.27
C GLN A 22 -2.38 -17.98 -5.63
N GLY A 23 -1.80 -17.19 -6.53
CA GLY A 23 -2.37 -16.93 -7.86
C GLY A 23 -3.55 -15.95 -7.87
N ALA A 24 -3.90 -15.34 -6.72
CA ALA A 24 -4.94 -14.33 -6.67
C ALA A 24 -4.52 -13.07 -7.43
N GLU A 25 -5.49 -12.46 -8.11
CA GLU A 25 -5.33 -11.15 -8.73
C GLU A 25 -5.19 -10.06 -7.67
N TRP A 26 -4.39 -9.05 -7.98
CA TRP A 26 -4.20 -7.86 -7.18
C TRP A 26 -4.55 -6.62 -8.01
N PHE A 27 -5.50 -5.83 -7.51
CA PHE A 27 -5.87 -4.55 -8.09
C PHE A 27 -5.44 -3.41 -7.18
N GLU A 28 -4.40 -2.69 -7.57
CA GLU A 28 -3.89 -1.56 -6.80
C GLU A 28 -4.70 -0.29 -7.05
N VAL A 29 -5.06 0.40 -5.97
CA VAL A 29 -5.82 1.65 -6.00
C VAL A 29 -4.92 2.81 -5.60
N GLY A 30 -4.93 3.87 -6.40
CA GLY A 30 -4.22 5.11 -6.08
C GLY A 30 -2.69 5.03 -6.22
N LEU A 31 -2.20 4.21 -7.16
CA LEU A 31 -0.76 4.05 -7.44
C LEU A 31 -0.03 5.39 -7.64
N LEU A 32 -0.64 6.33 -8.39
CA LEU A 32 -0.04 7.60 -8.78
C LEU A 32 -0.38 8.77 -7.85
N VAL A 33 -1.03 8.52 -6.70
CA VAL A 33 -1.31 9.59 -5.74
C VAL A 33 0.02 10.17 -5.24
N ALA A 34 0.13 11.50 -5.27
CA ALA A 34 1.32 12.28 -4.92
C ALA A 34 2.55 12.07 -5.82
N TRP A 35 2.37 11.53 -7.04
CA TRP A 35 3.47 11.31 -7.99
C TRP A 35 4.21 12.60 -8.38
N ASP A 36 3.48 13.69 -8.63
CA ASP A 36 3.98 15.00 -9.07
C ASP A 36 4.07 16.02 -7.93
N GLN A 37 3.92 15.56 -6.68
CA GLN A 37 3.97 16.38 -5.49
C GLN A 37 5.27 16.15 -4.71
N TYR A 38 5.61 17.09 -3.82
CA TYR A 38 6.72 16.95 -2.87
C TYR A 38 8.06 16.56 -3.51
N GLU A 39 8.33 17.01 -4.74
CA GLU A 39 9.54 16.66 -5.49
C GLU A 39 9.77 15.14 -5.60
N GLY A 40 8.68 14.36 -5.70
CA GLY A 40 8.72 12.90 -5.81
C GLY A 40 9.06 12.17 -4.50
N GLN A 41 9.06 12.86 -3.36
CA GLN A 41 9.40 12.27 -2.06
C GLN A 41 8.27 11.45 -1.42
N ALA A 42 7.08 11.44 -2.02
CA ALA A 42 5.89 10.77 -1.51
C ALA A 42 5.30 9.77 -2.53
N PRO A 43 6.09 8.82 -3.09
CA PRO A 43 5.57 7.88 -4.08
C PRO A 43 4.38 7.10 -3.50
N ALA A 44 3.30 7.02 -4.28
CA ALA A 44 2.03 6.40 -3.90
C ALA A 44 1.44 6.93 -2.57
N ALA A 45 1.80 8.16 -2.18
CA ALA A 45 1.50 8.76 -0.87
C ALA A 45 1.97 7.93 0.34
N GLY A 46 3.04 7.13 0.20
CA GLY A 46 3.62 6.35 1.29
C GLY A 46 2.76 5.19 1.80
N VAL A 47 1.72 4.81 1.07
CA VAL A 47 0.83 3.69 1.42
C VAL A 47 0.41 2.93 0.18
N VAL A 48 0.52 1.61 0.23
CA VAL A 48 0.00 0.70 -0.79
C VAL A 48 -1.44 0.34 -0.40
N THR A 49 -2.38 0.60 -1.30
CA THR A 49 -3.80 0.24 -1.09
C THR A 49 -4.33 -0.49 -2.30
N GLY A 50 -5.22 -1.45 -2.10
CA GLY A 50 -5.80 -2.20 -3.21
C GLY A 50 -6.70 -3.34 -2.72
N MET A 51 -7.11 -4.19 -3.64
CA MET A 51 -8.01 -5.30 -3.37
C MET A 51 -7.51 -6.59 -4.01
N GLY A 52 -7.81 -7.70 -3.35
CA GLY A 52 -7.48 -9.05 -3.79
C GLY A 52 -8.25 -10.10 -2.98
N ARG A 53 -7.76 -11.34 -2.95
CA ARG A 53 -8.36 -12.43 -2.17
C ARG A 53 -7.43 -12.93 -1.08
N ILE A 54 -7.99 -13.16 0.12
CA ILE A 54 -7.34 -13.80 1.26
C ILE A 54 -8.32 -14.82 1.83
N ALA A 55 -7.88 -16.08 1.98
CA ALA A 55 -8.72 -17.19 2.38
C ALA A 55 -10.03 -17.27 1.57
N GLY A 56 -9.94 -17.06 0.25
CA GLY A 56 -11.06 -17.06 -0.69
C GLY A 56 -11.96 -15.84 -0.65
N ARG A 57 -11.74 -14.91 0.30
CA ARG A 57 -12.62 -13.75 0.52
C ARG A 57 -12.07 -12.50 -0.17
N PRO A 58 -12.92 -11.70 -0.84
CA PRO A 58 -12.49 -10.40 -1.34
C PRO A 58 -12.17 -9.49 -0.15
N VAL A 59 -11.00 -8.86 -0.21
CA VAL A 59 -10.50 -7.98 0.86
C VAL A 59 -9.86 -6.74 0.28
N VAL A 60 -10.03 -5.63 0.98
CA VAL A 60 -9.23 -4.42 0.77
C VAL A 60 -8.05 -4.45 1.72
N VAL A 61 -6.86 -4.16 1.20
CA VAL A 61 -5.61 -4.09 1.98
C VAL A 61 -5.10 -2.67 1.99
N VAL A 62 -4.65 -2.22 3.17
CA VAL A 62 -3.95 -0.95 3.39
C VAL A 62 -2.61 -1.27 4.07
N ALA A 63 -1.51 -0.99 3.38
CA ALA A 63 -0.17 -1.31 3.83
C ALA A 63 0.77 -0.09 3.73
N ASN A 64 1.09 0.53 4.86
CA ASN A 64 2.02 1.65 4.92
C ASN A 64 3.43 1.22 4.51
N ASP A 65 4.09 2.05 3.70
CA ASP A 65 5.45 1.81 3.21
C ASP A 65 6.48 2.53 4.09
N ALA A 66 7.12 1.76 4.97
CA ALA A 66 8.17 2.25 5.85
C ALA A 66 9.43 2.74 5.11
N THR A 67 9.56 2.52 3.80
CA THR A 67 10.64 3.08 2.98
C THR A 67 10.39 4.53 2.56
N VAL A 68 9.14 5.01 2.62
CA VAL A 68 8.74 6.37 2.28
C VAL A 68 8.62 7.18 3.56
N LYS A 69 9.60 8.04 3.86
CA LYS A 69 9.66 8.87 5.09
C LYS A 69 9.32 8.07 6.37
N ALA A 70 9.85 6.86 6.51
CA ALA A 70 9.60 5.96 7.64
C ALA A 70 8.11 5.61 7.89
N GLY A 71 7.24 5.76 6.88
CA GLY A 71 5.81 5.49 6.99
C GLY A 71 4.99 6.63 7.59
N SER A 72 5.59 7.82 7.76
CA SER A 72 4.86 9.03 8.14
C SER A 72 3.79 9.39 7.12
N TRP A 73 2.72 10.04 7.59
CA TRP A 73 1.58 10.37 6.76
C TRP A 73 1.71 11.75 6.13
N TRP A 74 1.53 11.78 4.82
CA TRP A 74 1.25 12.99 4.05
C TRP A 74 -0.25 13.27 4.07
N PRO A 75 -0.70 14.49 3.76
CA PRO A 75 -2.13 14.79 3.62
C PRO A 75 -2.87 13.80 2.68
N GLU A 76 -2.20 13.41 1.59
CA GLU A 76 -2.71 12.47 0.59
C GLU A 76 -2.80 11.04 1.12
N THR A 77 -1.94 10.65 2.07
CA THR A 77 -2.00 9.33 2.71
C THR A 77 -3.36 9.11 3.35
N ILE A 78 -3.86 10.12 4.09
CA ILE A 78 -5.16 10.06 4.77
C ILE A 78 -6.28 9.92 3.74
N ARG A 79 -6.29 10.77 2.70
CA ARG A 79 -7.31 10.71 1.64
C ARG A 79 -7.33 9.36 0.94
N LYS A 80 -6.15 8.81 0.63
CA LYS A 80 -6.00 7.50 -0.02
C LYS A 80 -6.50 6.36 0.87
N MET A 81 -6.21 6.39 2.18
CA MET A 81 -6.70 5.39 3.13
C MET A 81 -8.22 5.46 3.33
N LEU A 82 -8.78 6.66 3.46
CA LEU A 82 -10.23 6.84 3.55
C LEU A 82 -10.94 6.35 2.28
N ARG A 83 -10.36 6.59 1.11
CA ARG A 83 -10.89 6.04 -0.15
C ARG A 83 -10.85 4.52 -0.18
N ALA A 84 -9.80 3.88 0.34
CA ALA A 84 -9.74 2.43 0.46
C ALA A 84 -10.81 1.88 1.42
N GLN A 85 -11.04 2.55 2.56
CA GLN A 85 -12.13 2.19 3.48
C GLN A 85 -13.50 2.35 2.82
N GLU A 86 -13.72 3.42 2.06
CA GLU A 86 -14.97 3.63 1.32
C GLU A 86 -15.22 2.51 0.29
N ILE A 87 -14.17 2.04 -0.40
CA ILE A 87 -14.26 0.88 -1.30
C ILE A 87 -14.62 -0.38 -0.54
N ALA A 88 -14.07 -0.59 0.66
CA ALA A 88 -14.37 -1.77 1.47
C ALA A 88 -15.81 -1.80 2.01
N MET A 89 -16.44 -0.63 2.16
CA MET A 89 -17.80 -0.49 2.69
C MET A 89 -18.90 -0.65 1.62
N ARG A 90 -18.55 -0.61 0.32
CA ARG A 90 -19.49 -0.66 -0.80
C ARG A 90 -19.35 -1.95 -1.57
#